data_AF-A0A3S0CYZ3-F1
#
_entry.id   AF-A0A3S0CYZ3-F1
#
_cell.length_a   1.000
_cell.length_b   1.000
_cell.length_c   1.000
_cell.angle_alpha   90.00
_cell.angle_beta   90.00
_cell.angle_gamma   90.00
#
_symmetry.space_group_name_H-M   'P 1'
#
loop_
_entity.id
_entity.type
_entity.pdbx_description
1 polymer ?
#
loop_
_entity_poly.entity_id
_entity_poly.type
_entity_poly.pdbx_seq_one_letter_code
_entity_poly.pdbx_strand_id
1 'polypeptide(L)'
;MFSSSKKPPPDPSKIKLPKASIAPNMAELQAMHQQAAETGREVEQIWAEPDSTKSYSMSAKFENAAPSPTWTLWEDDGMEGRLVWKFETSDFELVNDVVCMLKKSKPATPANETPNEPQRPRDPFEAVKPQPVQQAPDPFGALKPQHQQNPYQSPASYQPGYFTKPEPVKPEAPQQPMMRNPYLDSSADDLGPTGLPMPKPLMPAKREPEGVYVKAEKKSDTIEGTLAEMAVPQLLRSLVTNQATGKLEILGEETVGEVYFEHGMPKHASTPSEYGDGAIKELVTWEKGTYVFTPNSRTDMRSVNETLEKVITEGVLLLDQKRHLKRAGLAYESYLIRLHKNLSDTELKLMLTKGAPLDFEFQRDVYHYLRHKRTFTDLLRDKPMDSTKWTALLFNFLSCGLIEIKQPDAIKGSALDFLGEARAQVQAIHESFIRPETGVYSYPALMYFMEYELNRYEAYNFPLSLIVFEIKNRRDGSSTSDVLTSQAAGIAAMRIDLVKRPLDIIGHFEAVDYGLLLPNTTGSSAAFVANRILESLTATPLIKGVDRNSLELAFGIACLPADGDDMESLVMSAKAAKAKAKSGQFPIVLSRSKKSN
;
A
#
# COMPACT_ATOMS: atom_id res chain seq x y z
N MET A 1 29.27 0.10 41.61
CA MET A 1 30.14 0.48 40.47
C MET A 1 29.45 0.02 39.20
N PHE A 2 28.89 0.96 38.41
CA PHE A 2 28.26 0.68 37.13
C PHE A 2 29.32 0.25 36.10
N SER A 3 29.11 -0.87 35.42
CA SER A 3 29.90 -1.27 34.25
C SER A 3 29.28 -0.64 33.00
N SER A 4 30.03 0.27 32.39
CA SER A 4 29.68 0.95 31.14
C SER A 4 29.59 -0.06 29.98
N SER A 5 28.44 -0.10 29.31
CA SER A 5 28.26 -0.77 28.02
C SER A 5 29.16 -0.08 26.97
N LYS A 6 30.30 -0.71 26.67
CA LYS A 6 31.12 -0.31 25.53
C LYS A 6 30.30 -0.51 24.25
N LYS A 7 30.05 0.59 23.54
CA LYS A 7 29.53 0.58 22.16
C LYS A 7 30.35 -0.39 21.31
N PRO A 8 29.73 -1.13 20.37
CA PRO A 8 30.46 -1.97 19.42
C PRO A 8 31.53 -1.12 18.69
N PRO A 9 32.68 -1.70 18.33
CA PRO A 9 33.73 -0.97 17.63
C PRO A 9 33.16 -0.39 16.32
N PRO A 10 33.56 0.85 15.94
CA PRO A 10 33.09 1.48 14.71
C PRO A 10 33.51 0.65 13.50
N ASP A 11 32.58 0.45 12.57
CA ASP A 11 32.81 -0.25 11.30
C ASP A 11 34.00 0.40 10.56
N PRO A 12 35.10 -0.33 10.28
CA PRO A 12 36.27 0.23 9.62
C PRO A 12 35.99 0.67 8.18
N SER A 13 34.85 0.30 7.59
CA SER A 13 34.45 0.71 6.24
C SER A 13 33.68 2.05 6.18
N LYS A 14 33.23 2.56 7.34
CA LYS A 14 32.33 3.72 7.41
C LYS A 14 32.81 4.78 8.42
N ILE A 15 32.79 6.04 8.02
CA ILE A 15 33.09 7.23 8.83
C ILE A 15 31.76 7.92 9.11
N LYS A 16 31.33 7.93 10.38
CA LYS A 16 30.12 8.66 10.79
C LYS A 16 30.51 10.02 11.35
N LEU A 17 30.03 11.09 10.71
CA LEU A 17 30.19 12.45 11.19
C LEU A 17 29.27 12.73 12.39
N PRO A 18 29.57 13.74 13.23
CA PRO A 18 28.72 14.10 14.36
C PRO A 18 27.29 14.43 13.92
N LYS A 19 26.29 13.97 14.68
CA LYS A 19 24.88 14.26 14.36
C LYS A 19 24.64 15.77 14.36
N ALA A 20 24.08 16.28 13.27
CA ALA A 20 23.76 17.69 13.09
C ALA A 20 22.28 17.98 13.42
N SER A 21 21.97 19.24 13.73
CA SER A 21 20.60 19.73 13.97
C SER A 21 19.92 20.29 12.72
N ILE A 22 20.67 20.45 11.62
CA ILE A 22 20.18 20.93 10.33
C ILE A 22 20.79 20.09 9.20
N ALA A 23 20.11 20.09 8.05
CA ALA A 23 20.59 19.41 6.86
C ALA A 23 21.93 20.00 6.37
N PRO A 24 22.83 19.17 5.81
CA PRO A 24 24.16 19.60 5.41
C PRO A 24 24.09 20.68 4.34
N ASN A 25 24.91 21.71 4.50
CA ASN A 25 25.06 22.76 3.50
C ASN A 25 26.05 22.35 2.39
N MET A 26 26.15 23.18 1.35
CA MET A 26 27.04 22.93 0.21
C MET A 26 28.50 22.65 0.62
N ALA A 27 29.04 23.40 1.60
CA ALA A 27 30.43 23.23 2.05
C ALA A 27 30.62 21.90 2.81
N GLU A 28 29.61 21.47 3.57
CA GLU A 28 29.63 20.20 4.30
C GLU A 28 29.52 19.00 3.33
N LEU A 29 28.71 19.11 2.28
CA LEU A 29 28.63 18.10 1.21
C LEU A 29 29.97 17.98 0.45
N GLN A 30 30.63 19.11 0.15
CA GLN A 30 31.96 19.11 -0.45
C GLN A 30 33.01 18.45 0.47
N ALA A 31 32.94 18.72 1.78
CA ALA A 31 33.82 18.09 2.76
C ALA A 31 33.59 16.57 2.86
N MET A 32 32.33 16.12 2.86
CA MET A 32 31.99 14.69 2.83
C MET A 32 32.55 13.98 1.59
N HIS A 33 32.42 14.61 0.42
CA HIS A 33 32.99 14.11 -0.83
C HIS A 33 34.52 14.01 -0.74
N GLN A 34 35.20 15.08 -0.34
CA GLN A 34 36.66 15.13 -0.23
C GLN A 34 37.17 14.03 0.72
N GLN A 35 36.52 13.88 1.87
CA GLN A 35 36.89 12.88 2.85
C GLN A 35 36.64 11.45 2.36
N ALA A 36 35.55 11.21 1.61
CA ALA A 36 35.28 9.92 0.99
C ALA A 36 36.32 9.57 -0.10
N ALA A 37 36.77 10.57 -0.87
CA ALA A 37 37.79 10.40 -1.89
C ALA A 37 39.17 10.10 -1.30
N GLU A 38 39.57 10.80 -0.23
CA GLU A 38 40.88 10.61 0.41
C GLU A 38 40.98 9.30 1.19
N THR A 39 39.89 8.88 1.82
CA THR A 39 39.89 7.70 2.70
C THR A 39 39.42 6.42 2.02
N GLY A 40 38.73 6.51 0.88
CA GLY A 40 38.07 5.38 0.23
C GLY A 40 36.94 4.74 1.05
N ARG A 41 36.52 5.40 2.14
CA ARG A 41 35.50 4.91 3.08
C ARG A 41 34.18 5.64 2.83
N GLU A 42 33.08 5.00 3.21
CA GLU A 42 31.77 5.66 3.19
C GLU A 42 31.73 6.74 4.27
N VAL A 43 31.43 7.99 3.90
CA VAL A 43 31.28 9.10 4.85
C VAL A 43 29.80 9.40 5.01
N GLU A 44 29.27 9.32 6.24
CA GLU A 44 27.86 9.49 6.56
C GLU A 44 27.63 10.69 7.50
N GLN A 45 26.70 11.57 7.13
CA GLN A 45 26.17 12.64 7.95
C GLN A 45 24.72 12.34 8.31
N ILE A 46 24.40 12.41 9.60
CA ILE A 46 23.03 12.26 10.11
C ILE A 46 22.56 13.60 10.65
N TRP A 47 21.33 13.99 10.35
CA TRP A 47 20.67 15.12 10.99
C TRP A 47 19.23 14.79 11.35
N ALA A 48 18.65 15.53 12.28
CA ALA A 48 17.22 15.45 12.60
C ALA A 48 16.57 16.80 12.34
N GLU A 49 15.32 16.81 11.90
CA GLU A 49 14.58 18.07 11.79
C GLU A 49 14.17 18.54 13.20
N PRO A 50 14.35 19.83 13.54
CA PRO A 50 13.81 20.39 14.78
C PRO A 50 12.29 20.13 14.84
N ASP A 51 11.80 19.66 15.98
CA ASP A 51 10.38 19.41 16.24
C ASP A 51 9.72 18.28 15.41
N SER A 52 10.52 17.35 14.86
CA SER A 52 10.02 16.13 14.19
C SER A 52 10.71 14.87 14.71
N THR A 53 10.01 13.73 14.65
CA THR A 53 10.63 12.40 14.84
C THR A 53 11.48 11.98 13.63
N LYS A 54 11.44 12.76 12.54
CA LYS A 54 12.20 12.51 11.32
C LYS A 54 13.68 12.80 11.47
N SER A 55 14.48 11.80 11.12
CA SER A 55 15.92 11.93 10.93
C SER A 55 16.31 11.53 9.51
N TYR A 56 17.39 12.11 9.02
CA TYR A 56 17.89 11.85 7.69
C TYR A 56 19.35 11.46 7.79
N SER A 57 19.78 10.60 6.87
CA SER A 57 21.15 10.17 6.75
C SER A 57 21.59 10.27 5.30
N MET A 58 22.61 11.09 5.05
CA MET A 58 23.27 11.19 3.75
C MET A 58 24.63 10.52 3.84
N SER A 59 24.97 9.66 2.88
CA SER A 59 26.32 9.11 2.77
C SER A 59 26.90 9.22 1.36
N ALA A 60 28.22 9.39 1.29
CA ALA A 60 29.00 9.41 0.06
C ALA A 60 30.03 8.28 0.09
N LYS A 61 30.12 7.50 -1.01
CA LYS A 61 31.08 6.41 -1.14
C LYS A 61 31.60 6.31 -2.58
N PHE A 62 32.91 6.24 -2.75
CA PHE A 62 33.52 5.87 -4.02
C PHE A 62 33.54 4.34 -4.13
N GLU A 63 32.91 3.80 -5.16
CA GLU A 63 33.10 2.39 -5.51
C GLU A 63 34.46 2.21 -6.20
N ASN A 64 35.08 1.03 -6.06
CA ASN A 64 36.47 0.81 -6.49
C ASN A 64 36.69 1.26 -7.95
N ALA A 65 37.59 2.23 -8.14
CA ALA A 65 37.94 2.83 -9.43
C ALA A 65 36.85 3.67 -10.13
N ALA A 66 35.77 4.04 -9.44
CA ALA A 66 34.75 4.95 -9.97
C ALA A 66 35.24 6.42 -9.97
N PRO A 67 34.95 7.21 -11.02
CA PRO A 67 35.34 8.62 -11.10
C PRO A 67 34.49 9.54 -10.20
N SER A 68 33.31 9.08 -9.78
CA SER A 68 32.36 9.84 -8.97
C SER A 68 31.85 9.01 -7.79
N PRO A 69 31.49 9.65 -6.66
CA PRO A 69 30.91 8.93 -5.53
C PRO A 69 29.44 8.62 -5.78
N THR A 70 29.01 7.48 -5.24
CA THR A 70 27.59 7.19 -5.05
C THR A 70 27.12 7.88 -3.77
N TRP A 71 26.14 8.76 -3.92
CA TRP A 71 25.42 9.39 -2.83
C TRP A 71 24.19 8.56 -2.47
N THR A 72 23.93 8.40 -1.18
CA THR A 72 22.78 7.65 -0.66
C THR A 72 22.11 8.46 0.45
N LEU A 73 20.81 8.74 0.30
CA LEU A 73 20.00 9.49 1.26
C LEU A 73 18.89 8.62 1.81
N TRP A 74 18.85 8.50 3.13
CA TRP A 74 17.80 7.82 3.89
C TRP A 74 16.99 8.84 4.70
N GLU A 75 15.70 8.57 4.86
CA GLU A 75 14.78 9.23 5.77
C GLU A 75 14.28 8.17 6.75
N ASP A 76 14.33 8.47 8.03
CA ASP A 76 13.84 7.64 9.13
C ASP A 76 12.83 8.45 9.91
N ASP A 77 11.57 8.04 9.90
CA ASP A 77 10.46 8.75 10.57
C ASP A 77 10.32 8.43 12.06
N GLY A 78 11.23 7.62 12.61
CA GLY A 78 11.23 7.13 13.98
C GLY A 78 10.61 5.73 14.13
N MET A 79 9.98 5.18 13.08
CA MET A 79 9.51 3.80 13.02
C MET A 79 10.29 2.97 12.00
N GLU A 80 10.60 3.53 10.83
CA GLU A 80 11.32 2.82 9.76
C GLU A 80 12.21 3.74 8.91
N GLY A 81 13.37 3.22 8.50
CA GLY A 81 14.29 3.90 7.58
C GLY A 81 13.98 3.56 6.12
N ARG A 82 13.60 4.58 5.33
CA ARG A 82 13.35 4.51 3.89
C ARG A 82 14.51 5.11 3.10
N LEU A 83 14.95 4.43 2.04
CA LEU A 83 15.85 5.03 1.04
C LEU A 83 15.07 6.06 0.21
N VAL A 84 15.48 7.32 0.28
CA VAL A 84 14.87 8.44 -0.46
C VAL A 84 15.50 8.59 -1.83
N TRP A 85 16.83 8.51 -1.90
CA TRP A 85 17.57 8.81 -3.12
C TRP A 85 18.93 8.11 -3.11
N LYS A 86 19.33 7.56 -4.26
CA LYS A 86 20.67 6.99 -4.47
C LYS A 86 21.12 7.31 -5.90
N PHE A 87 22.27 7.95 -6.06
CA PHE A 87 22.74 8.38 -7.37
C PHE A 87 24.25 8.59 -7.40
N GLU A 88 24.89 8.26 -8.52
CA GLU A 88 26.32 8.50 -8.75
C GLU A 88 26.53 9.86 -9.39
N THR A 89 27.19 10.79 -8.70
CA THR A 89 27.45 12.14 -9.21
C THR A 89 28.55 12.86 -8.44
N SER A 90 29.32 13.68 -9.14
CA SER A 90 30.21 14.70 -8.55
C SER A 90 29.61 16.12 -8.63
N ASP A 91 28.38 16.26 -9.13
CA ASP A 91 27.65 17.52 -9.17
C ASP A 91 27.03 17.84 -7.81
N PHE A 92 27.64 18.78 -7.09
CA PHE A 92 27.19 19.20 -5.76
C PHE A 92 25.87 19.99 -5.79
N GLU A 93 25.51 20.64 -6.90
CA GLU A 93 24.25 21.36 -7.02
C GLU A 93 23.07 20.38 -7.03
N LEU A 94 23.20 19.26 -7.75
CA LEU A 94 22.21 18.18 -7.74
C LEU A 94 22.01 17.57 -6.35
N VAL A 95 23.10 17.29 -5.63
CA VAL A 95 23.05 16.73 -4.27
C VAL A 95 22.39 17.74 -3.30
N ASN A 96 22.77 19.02 -3.40
CA ASN A 96 22.21 20.08 -2.58
C ASN A 96 20.71 20.32 -2.88
N ASP A 97 20.29 20.26 -4.14
CA ASP A 97 18.89 20.39 -4.53
C ASP A 97 18.02 19.28 -3.94
N VAL A 98 18.51 18.03 -3.92
CA VAL A 98 17.83 16.91 -3.25
C VAL A 98 17.67 17.18 -1.75
N VAL A 99 18.72 17.66 -1.09
CA VAL A 99 18.68 18.04 0.34
C VAL A 99 17.71 19.22 0.58
N CYS A 100 17.63 20.18 -0.34
CA CYS A 100 16.72 21.31 -0.26
C CYS A 100 15.26 20.94 -0.55
N MET A 101 15.00 19.97 -1.42
CA MET A 101 13.64 19.49 -1.72
C MET A 101 13.00 18.81 -0.51
N LEU A 102 13.77 18.11 0.32
CA LEU A 102 13.30 17.57 1.60
C LEU A 102 12.70 18.64 2.52
N LYS A 103 13.22 19.88 2.48
CA LYS A 103 12.72 20.98 3.32
C LYS A 103 11.38 21.56 2.86
N LYS A 104 10.97 21.31 1.60
CA LYS A 104 9.78 21.94 0.98
C LYS A 104 8.53 21.06 1.02
N SER A 105 8.61 19.81 1.46
CA SER A 105 7.45 18.93 1.65
C SER A 105 6.77 19.16 3.00
N LYS A 106 6.11 20.31 3.19
CA LYS A 106 5.07 20.50 4.22
C LYS A 106 3.78 20.97 3.54
N PRO A 107 2.60 20.36 3.81
CA PRO A 107 1.34 21.03 3.54
C PRO A 107 1.20 22.24 4.48
N ALA A 108 0.81 23.39 3.94
CA ALA A 108 0.65 24.61 4.72
C ALA A 108 -0.64 24.59 5.55
N THR A 109 -0.56 24.77 6.87
CA THR A 109 -1.68 25.20 7.73
C THR A 109 -1.08 25.96 8.94
N PRO A 110 -1.73 27.04 9.42
CA PRO A 110 -1.03 28.13 10.10
C PRO A 110 -0.75 27.88 11.58
N ALA A 111 0.19 28.68 12.09
CA ALA A 111 0.74 28.66 13.44
C ALA A 111 -0.32 28.76 14.56
N ASN A 112 -0.12 27.98 15.63
CA ASN A 112 -0.19 28.49 17.01
C ASN A 112 0.46 27.50 18.01
N GLU A 113 1.44 28.04 18.74
CA GLU A 113 1.76 27.88 20.17
C GLU A 113 1.95 26.48 20.79
N THR A 114 3.21 26.17 21.13
CA THR A 114 3.66 25.29 22.23
C THR A 114 3.25 25.88 23.60
N PRO A 115 3.18 25.12 24.74
CA PRO A 115 4.31 24.30 25.21
C PRO A 115 4.05 23.10 26.16
N ASN A 116 5.17 22.41 26.40
CA ASN A 116 5.60 21.68 27.61
C ASN A 116 5.38 20.15 27.73
N GLU A 117 6.51 19.47 27.58
CA GLU A 117 6.84 18.15 28.11
C GLU A 117 7.18 18.24 29.62
N PRO A 118 6.99 17.15 30.39
CA PRO A 118 8.11 16.71 31.23
C PRO A 118 8.33 15.19 31.30
N GLN A 119 9.55 14.80 30.91
CA GLN A 119 10.51 13.88 31.54
C GLN A 119 10.01 12.70 32.40
N ARG A 120 10.44 11.49 32.01
CA ARG A 120 10.28 10.22 32.75
C ARG A 120 11.60 9.84 33.47
N PRO A 121 11.60 9.42 34.76
CA PRO A 121 12.78 8.90 35.44
C PRO A 121 13.04 7.42 35.16
N ARG A 122 14.30 7.01 35.39
CA ARG A 122 14.91 5.69 35.11
C ARG A 122 14.44 4.60 36.08
N ASP A 123 14.23 3.40 35.55
CA ASP A 123 13.88 2.20 36.32
C ASP A 123 15.14 1.35 36.66
N PRO A 124 15.23 0.75 37.87
CA PRO A 124 16.48 0.15 38.37
C PRO A 124 16.36 -1.35 38.67
N PHE A 125 16.37 -2.26 37.70
CA PHE A 125 16.63 -3.68 37.99
C PHE A 125 17.38 -4.39 36.84
N GLU A 126 18.59 -4.85 37.16
CA GLU A 126 19.50 -5.62 36.32
C GLU A 126 19.74 -7.01 36.96
N ALA A 127 19.97 -8.01 36.09
CA ALA A 127 20.33 -9.42 36.32
C ALA A 127 19.16 -10.38 36.68
N VAL A 128 19.06 -11.59 36.13
CA VAL A 128 20.06 -12.68 36.08
C VAL A 128 19.85 -13.59 34.83
N LYS A 129 20.95 -14.05 34.21
CA LYS A 129 20.99 -15.13 33.18
C LYS A 129 21.35 -16.48 33.80
N PRO A 130 20.81 -17.61 33.30
CA PRO A 130 21.46 -18.92 33.39
C PRO A 130 22.03 -19.41 32.04
N GLN A 131 23.11 -20.18 32.12
CA GLN A 131 23.85 -20.84 31.03
C GLN A 131 23.17 -22.13 30.54
N PRO A 132 23.44 -22.60 29.29
CA PRO A 132 22.80 -23.79 28.72
C PRO A 132 23.54 -25.11 29.02
N VAL A 133 22.74 -26.19 29.08
CA VAL A 133 23.11 -27.59 29.31
C VAL A 133 23.48 -28.29 28.00
N GLN A 134 24.49 -29.18 28.06
CA GLN A 134 25.00 -30.02 26.98
C GLN A 134 24.00 -31.14 26.56
N GLN A 135 23.91 -31.44 25.26
CA GLN A 135 23.27 -32.66 24.74
C GLN A 135 24.25 -33.44 23.84
N ALA A 136 24.21 -34.77 23.99
CA ALA A 136 24.90 -35.78 23.18
C ALA A 136 23.85 -36.54 22.30
N PRO A 137 24.20 -37.52 21.44
CA PRO A 137 24.16 -37.33 20.00
C PRO A 137 23.08 -38.13 19.25
N ASP A 138 22.92 -37.66 18.01
CA ASP A 138 22.10 -38.06 16.87
C ASP A 138 22.17 -39.56 16.48
N PRO A 139 21.03 -40.27 16.33
CA PRO A 139 20.97 -41.54 15.62
C PRO A 139 20.35 -41.36 14.22
N PHE A 140 20.97 -41.99 13.23
CA PHE A 140 20.56 -42.14 11.81
C PHE A 140 21.16 -41.17 10.81
N GLY A 141 22.43 -41.43 10.50
CA GLY A 141 23.03 -41.05 9.23
C GLY A 141 22.74 -42.03 8.08
N ALA A 142 22.96 -41.49 6.88
CA ALA A 142 23.18 -42.12 5.58
C ALA A 142 21.97 -42.63 4.78
N LEU A 143 21.74 -42.00 3.62
CA LEU A 143 21.73 -42.64 2.29
C LEU A 143 21.84 -41.55 1.19
N LYS A 144 22.81 -41.70 0.28
CA LYS A 144 23.01 -40.86 -0.93
C LYS A 144 22.18 -41.42 -2.10
N PRO A 145 21.87 -40.62 -3.15
CA PRO A 145 20.96 -41.00 -4.23
C PRO A 145 21.65 -41.78 -5.35
N GLN A 146 20.98 -42.79 -5.90
CA GLN A 146 21.35 -43.46 -7.15
C GLN A 146 20.60 -42.87 -8.35
N HIS A 147 21.35 -42.61 -9.43
CA HIS A 147 20.87 -42.28 -10.77
C HIS A 147 20.18 -43.48 -11.42
N GLN A 148 18.97 -43.29 -11.96
CA GLN A 148 18.46 -44.10 -13.08
C GLN A 148 17.80 -43.20 -14.12
N GLN A 149 18.37 -43.25 -15.33
CA GLN A 149 17.84 -42.71 -16.57
C GLN A 149 16.78 -43.66 -17.14
N ASN A 150 15.70 -43.14 -17.72
CA ASN A 150 15.20 -43.58 -19.03
C ASN A 150 14.07 -42.67 -19.58
N PRO A 151 13.78 -42.74 -20.90
CA PRO A 151 13.46 -41.59 -21.73
C PRO A 151 11.97 -41.42 -22.05
N TYR A 152 11.55 -40.19 -22.36
CA TYR A 152 10.23 -39.89 -22.90
C TYR A 152 10.22 -39.97 -24.43
N GLN A 153 9.43 -40.90 -24.96
CA GLN A 153 8.94 -40.93 -26.34
C GLN A 153 7.71 -40.03 -26.47
N SER A 154 7.63 -39.30 -27.59
CA SER A 154 6.49 -38.49 -28.01
C SER A 154 5.27 -39.34 -28.37
N PRO A 155 4.04 -38.86 -28.14
CA PRO A 155 2.87 -39.35 -28.86
C PRO A 155 2.44 -38.41 -29.99
N ALA A 156 1.90 -39.05 -31.02
CA ALA A 156 1.55 -38.51 -32.31
C ALA A 156 0.23 -37.71 -32.35
N SER A 157 0.16 -36.95 -33.45
CA SER A 157 -0.97 -36.29 -34.10
C SER A 157 -2.37 -36.88 -33.90
N TYR A 158 -3.35 -36.00 -33.61
CA TYR A 158 -4.75 -36.18 -33.96
C TYR A 158 -5.31 -34.91 -34.60
N GLN A 159 -6.01 -35.08 -35.73
CA GLN A 159 -6.63 -34.03 -36.55
C GLN A 159 -8.07 -33.68 -36.07
N PRO A 160 -8.62 -32.51 -36.48
CA PRO A 160 -9.82 -31.91 -35.90
C PRO A 160 -11.13 -32.40 -36.53
N GLY A 161 -12.17 -32.58 -35.69
CA GLY A 161 -13.54 -32.89 -36.11
C GLY A 161 -14.40 -31.64 -36.30
N TYR A 162 -15.29 -31.67 -37.30
CA TYR A 162 -16.13 -30.58 -37.78
C TYR A 162 -17.43 -30.37 -36.98
N PHE A 163 -17.73 -29.07 -36.75
CA PHE A 163 -19.01 -28.34 -36.68
C PHE A 163 -20.34 -29.03 -36.34
N THR A 164 -21.04 -28.42 -35.37
CA THR A 164 -22.47 -28.06 -35.49
C THR A 164 -22.75 -26.67 -34.90
N LYS A 165 -23.32 -25.76 -35.70
CA LYS A 165 -23.85 -24.43 -35.32
C LYS A 165 -25.19 -24.56 -34.58
N PRO A 166 -25.53 -23.65 -33.66
CA PRO A 166 -26.92 -23.29 -33.38
C PRO A 166 -27.31 -21.96 -34.06
N GLU A 167 -28.51 -21.92 -34.64
CA GLU A 167 -29.17 -20.76 -35.23
C GLU A 167 -29.71 -19.75 -34.19
N PRO A 168 -30.02 -18.50 -34.60
CA PRO A 168 -30.28 -17.38 -33.70
C PRO A 168 -31.75 -17.25 -33.27
N VAL A 169 -31.97 -16.94 -32.00
CA VAL A 169 -33.28 -16.56 -31.44
C VAL A 169 -33.47 -15.04 -31.53
N LYS A 170 -34.63 -14.61 -32.03
CA LYS A 170 -35.07 -13.20 -32.16
C LYS A 170 -35.59 -12.60 -30.83
N PRO A 171 -35.64 -11.26 -30.69
CA PRO A 171 -35.74 -10.57 -29.41
C PRO A 171 -37.19 -10.43 -28.89
N GLU A 172 -37.38 -10.62 -27.59
CA GLU A 172 -38.62 -10.28 -26.86
C GLU A 172 -38.50 -8.93 -26.13
N ALA A 173 -39.59 -8.16 -26.20
CA ALA A 173 -39.76 -6.83 -25.66
C ALA A 173 -39.96 -6.82 -24.13
N PRO A 174 -39.62 -5.71 -23.43
CA PRO A 174 -39.66 -5.65 -21.97
C PRO A 174 -41.09 -5.53 -21.43
N GLN A 175 -41.47 -6.43 -20.52
CA GLN A 175 -42.68 -6.32 -19.71
C GLN A 175 -42.35 -5.71 -18.34
N GLN A 176 -43.06 -4.62 -18.02
CA GLN A 176 -43.06 -3.94 -16.73
C GLN A 176 -43.93 -4.70 -15.71
N PRO A 177 -43.58 -4.70 -14.41
CA PRO A 177 -44.55 -4.88 -13.35
C PRO A 177 -45.02 -3.52 -12.79
N MET A 178 -46.33 -3.29 -12.85
CA MET A 178 -47.04 -2.25 -12.12
C MET A 178 -47.14 -2.60 -10.64
N MET A 179 -46.80 -1.67 -9.74
CA MET A 179 -47.57 -1.41 -8.51
C MET A 179 -47.40 0.05 -8.04
N ARG A 180 -48.40 0.85 -8.41
CA ARG A 180 -49.15 1.82 -7.60
C ARG A 180 -48.45 2.44 -6.38
N ASN A 181 -48.10 3.73 -6.50
CA ASN A 181 -47.95 4.65 -5.38
C ASN A 181 -48.95 5.82 -5.57
N PRO A 182 -49.86 6.10 -4.63
CA PRO A 182 -50.83 7.17 -4.78
C PRO A 182 -50.38 8.48 -4.11
N TYR A 183 -50.75 9.60 -4.75
CA TYR A 183 -50.78 11.00 -4.27
C TYR A 183 -49.56 11.91 -4.50
N LEU A 184 -49.65 12.64 -5.61
CA LEU A 184 -49.28 14.05 -5.90
C LEU A 184 -50.23 14.40 -7.06
N ASP A 185 -50.87 15.54 -7.26
CA ASP A 185 -50.83 16.90 -6.74
C ASP A 185 -52.07 17.58 -7.39
N SER A 186 -52.65 18.60 -6.77
CA SER A 186 -53.41 19.60 -7.53
C SER A 186 -53.42 20.94 -6.80
N SER A 187 -52.48 21.79 -7.23
CA SER A 187 -52.69 23.15 -7.75
C SER A 187 -53.33 24.24 -6.88
N ALA A 188 -52.61 25.37 -6.89
CA ALA A 188 -52.85 26.67 -6.29
C ALA A 188 -54.13 27.40 -6.75
N ASP A 189 -54.70 28.19 -5.84
CA ASP A 189 -54.90 29.65 -5.93
C ASP A 189 -56.02 30.04 -4.93
N ASP A 190 -55.76 31.01 -4.02
CA ASP A 190 -56.55 32.25 -3.85
C ASP A 190 -56.15 33.04 -2.58
N LEU A 191 -56.42 34.34 -2.64
CA LEU A 191 -55.89 35.49 -1.89
C LEU A 191 -56.36 35.61 -0.41
N GLY A 192 -55.58 36.33 0.43
CA GLY A 192 -55.79 36.56 1.90
C GLY A 192 -56.93 37.54 2.26
N PRO A 193 -56.88 38.35 3.35
CA PRO A 193 -56.03 38.34 4.57
C PRO A 193 -56.81 38.52 5.91
N THR A 194 -56.30 38.01 7.03
CA THR A 194 -56.59 38.43 8.44
C THR A 194 -55.53 37.76 9.33
N GLY A 195 -54.83 38.30 10.33
CA GLY A 195 -54.81 39.59 11.02
C GLY A 195 -54.17 39.34 12.40
N LEU A 196 -53.04 40.02 12.68
CA LEU A 196 -52.43 40.30 14.02
C LEU A 196 -51.65 39.16 14.75
N PRO A 197 -50.72 39.47 15.70
CA PRO A 197 -49.35 39.94 15.42
C PRO A 197 -48.25 39.18 16.22
N MET A 198 -46.99 39.39 15.82
CA MET A 198 -45.76 38.87 16.45
C MET A 198 -45.40 39.51 17.81
N PRO A 199 -44.56 38.84 18.64
CA PRO A 199 -44.17 39.26 19.99
C PRO A 199 -42.84 40.04 20.02
N LYS A 200 -42.65 40.92 21.02
CA LYS A 200 -41.37 41.43 21.55
C LYS A 200 -41.62 42.11 22.92
N PRO A 201 -40.59 42.52 23.71
CA PRO A 201 -39.42 41.79 24.21
C PRO A 201 -39.20 42.08 25.72
N LEU A 202 -38.38 41.32 26.46
CA LEU A 202 -37.83 41.83 27.73
C LEU A 202 -36.53 41.12 28.16
N MET A 203 -35.54 41.96 28.47
CA MET A 203 -34.35 41.78 29.32
C MET A 203 -34.12 43.14 30.01
N PRO A 204 -33.26 43.30 31.03
CA PRO A 204 -32.81 42.41 32.12
C PRO A 204 -32.75 43.12 33.51
N ALA A 205 -32.55 42.37 34.62
CA ALA A 205 -31.98 42.78 35.94
C ALA A 205 -32.31 41.68 36.98
N LYS A 206 -31.52 41.24 37.97
CA LYS A 206 -30.29 41.67 38.68
C LYS A 206 -29.68 40.41 39.36
N ARG A 207 -28.36 40.41 39.59
CA ARG A 207 -27.60 39.44 40.43
C ARG A 207 -27.64 39.86 41.90
N GLU A 208 -27.61 38.88 42.82
CA GLU A 208 -26.83 38.83 44.08
C GLU A 208 -27.00 37.45 44.80
N PRO A 209 -26.16 37.05 45.79
CA PRO A 209 -25.23 35.91 45.59
C PRO A 209 -25.40 34.70 46.53
N GLU A 210 -24.63 33.66 46.19
CA GLU A 210 -24.01 32.61 47.03
C GLU A 210 -24.84 31.83 48.08
N GLY A 211 -25.13 30.58 47.74
CA GLY A 211 -25.37 29.49 48.69
C GLY A 211 -24.64 28.25 48.22
N VAL A 212 -23.52 27.93 48.90
CA VAL A 212 -22.74 26.70 48.70
C VAL A 212 -23.62 25.51 49.07
N TYR A 213 -24.13 24.79 48.08
CA TYR A 213 -24.62 23.43 48.28
C TYR A 213 -23.43 22.49 48.23
N VAL A 214 -22.87 22.17 49.40
CA VAL A 214 -22.01 20.99 49.56
C VAL A 214 -22.90 19.77 49.33
N LYS A 215 -22.92 19.25 48.10
CA LYS A 215 -23.43 17.91 47.83
C LYS A 215 -22.38 16.94 48.36
N ALA A 216 -22.76 16.23 49.42
CA ALA A 216 -21.99 15.12 49.96
C ALA A 216 -21.61 14.14 48.83
N GLU A 217 -20.32 13.95 48.62
CA GLU A 217 -19.78 12.91 47.78
C GLU A 217 -20.20 11.55 48.35
N LYS A 218 -21.13 10.87 47.66
CA LYS A 218 -21.27 9.43 47.80
C LYS A 218 -20.01 8.80 47.21
N LYS A 219 -19.15 8.22 48.06
CA LYS A 219 -18.13 7.26 47.61
C LYS A 219 -18.82 6.22 46.75
N SER A 220 -18.53 6.21 45.45
CA SER A 220 -19.04 5.20 44.55
C SER A 220 -18.19 3.93 44.72
N ASP A 221 -18.85 2.79 44.95
CA ASP A 221 -18.26 1.43 44.92
C ASP A 221 -17.84 1.01 43.49
N THR A 222 -17.52 1.97 42.63
CA THR A 222 -17.04 1.74 41.25
C THR A 222 -15.64 1.15 41.29
N ILE A 223 -15.46 0.00 40.66
CA ILE A 223 -14.13 -0.62 40.48
C ILE A 223 -13.61 -0.14 39.13
N GLU A 224 -12.49 0.57 39.13
CA GLU A 224 -11.83 1.07 37.91
C GLU A 224 -10.37 0.61 37.85
N GLY A 225 -9.82 0.50 36.66
CA GLY A 225 -8.41 0.13 36.47
C GLY A 225 -8.02 -0.01 35.00
N THR A 226 -6.84 -0.60 34.78
CA THR A 226 -6.23 -0.78 33.45
C THR A 226 -5.98 -2.25 33.12
N LEU A 227 -6.14 -2.60 31.84
CA LEU A 227 -5.88 -3.96 31.33
C LEU A 227 -4.39 -4.35 31.39
N ALA A 228 -3.49 -3.37 31.56
CA ALA A 228 -2.08 -3.61 31.80
C ALA A 228 -1.81 -4.17 33.21
N GLU A 229 -2.66 -3.84 34.19
CA GLU A 229 -2.53 -4.31 35.59
C GLU A 229 -3.29 -5.61 35.81
N MET A 230 -4.48 -5.74 35.22
CA MET A 230 -5.31 -6.94 35.32
C MET A 230 -5.90 -7.30 33.96
N ALA A 231 -5.44 -8.42 33.39
CA ALA A 231 -5.95 -8.91 32.12
C ALA A 231 -7.43 -9.30 32.22
N VAL A 232 -8.16 -9.15 31.11
CA VAL A 232 -9.61 -9.42 31.03
C VAL A 232 -10.01 -10.79 31.63
N PRO A 233 -9.32 -11.92 31.36
CA PRO A 233 -9.65 -13.19 32.01
C PRO A 233 -9.63 -13.16 33.54
N GLN A 234 -8.66 -12.47 34.13
CA GLN A 234 -8.51 -12.37 35.58
C GLN A 234 -9.59 -11.45 36.16
N LEU A 235 -9.91 -10.35 35.48
CA LEU A 235 -10.99 -9.44 35.83
C LEU A 235 -12.36 -10.12 35.81
N LEU A 236 -12.67 -10.87 34.75
CA LEU A 236 -13.95 -11.61 34.67
C LEU A 236 -14.07 -12.62 35.82
N ARG A 237 -12.99 -13.35 36.15
CA ARG A 237 -12.96 -14.30 37.27
C ARG A 237 -13.11 -13.66 38.63
N SER A 238 -12.55 -12.46 38.84
CA SER A 238 -12.68 -11.76 40.12
C SER A 238 -14.12 -11.32 40.37
N LEU A 239 -14.85 -10.88 39.33
CA LEU A 239 -16.26 -10.54 39.42
C LEU A 239 -17.14 -11.75 39.75
N VAL A 240 -16.81 -12.93 39.23
CA VAL A 240 -17.48 -14.18 39.62
C VAL A 240 -17.21 -14.54 41.07
N THR A 241 -15.93 -14.50 41.47
CA THR A 241 -15.50 -14.83 42.83
C THR A 241 -16.18 -13.93 43.87
N ASN A 242 -16.38 -12.66 43.53
CA ASN A 242 -17.05 -11.68 44.39
C ASN A 242 -18.58 -11.69 44.28
N GLN A 243 -19.17 -12.58 43.47
CA GLN A 243 -20.61 -12.63 43.17
C GLN A 243 -21.19 -11.26 42.74
N ALA A 244 -20.39 -10.49 42.00
CA ALA A 244 -20.72 -9.11 41.65
C ALA A 244 -21.98 -9.02 40.79
N THR A 245 -22.78 -7.97 40.99
CA THR A 245 -23.96 -7.65 40.19
C THR A 245 -23.85 -6.22 39.67
N GLY A 246 -23.80 -6.04 38.36
CA GLY A 246 -23.51 -4.75 37.74
C GLY A 246 -23.08 -4.84 36.28
N LYS A 247 -22.66 -3.70 35.73
CA LYS A 247 -22.16 -3.57 34.35
C LYS A 247 -20.64 -3.38 34.40
N LEU A 248 -19.89 -4.26 33.77
CA LEU A 248 -18.50 -4.05 33.42
C LEU A 248 -18.43 -3.38 32.04
N GLU A 249 -17.75 -2.26 31.96
CA GLU A 249 -17.43 -1.58 30.71
C GLU A 249 -15.91 -1.62 30.52
N ILE A 250 -15.46 -2.06 29.35
CA ILE A 250 -14.05 -2.14 28.99
C ILE A 250 -13.85 -1.24 27.77
N LEU A 251 -12.94 -0.27 27.88
CA LEU A 251 -12.56 0.63 26.80
C LEU A 251 -11.21 0.16 26.24
N GLY A 252 -11.24 -0.42 25.04
CA GLY A 252 -10.04 -0.81 24.29
C GLY A 252 -9.42 0.38 23.55
N GLU A 253 -8.44 0.09 22.67
CA GLU A 253 -7.79 1.15 21.87
C GLU A 253 -8.72 1.76 20.81
N GLU A 254 -9.63 0.97 20.23
CA GLU A 254 -10.51 1.41 19.12
C GLU A 254 -12.01 1.24 19.40
N THR A 255 -12.38 0.39 20.37
CA THR A 255 -13.77 -0.03 20.61
C THR A 255 -14.08 -0.17 22.09
N VAL A 256 -15.37 -0.19 22.43
CA VAL A 256 -15.87 -0.35 23.80
C VAL A 256 -16.70 -1.63 23.86
N GLY A 257 -16.49 -2.43 24.90
CA GLY A 257 -17.25 -3.64 25.16
C GLY A 257 -17.87 -3.62 26.55
N GLU A 258 -19.00 -4.29 26.67
CA GLU A 258 -19.80 -4.29 27.90
C GLU A 258 -20.16 -5.72 28.30
N VAL A 259 -20.14 -6.00 29.59
CA VAL A 259 -20.58 -7.28 30.16
C VAL A 259 -21.42 -7.02 31.41
N TYR A 260 -22.64 -7.53 31.40
CA TYR A 260 -23.55 -7.45 32.54
C TYR A 260 -23.49 -8.73 33.36
N PHE A 261 -23.33 -8.55 34.67
CA PHE A 261 -23.27 -9.64 35.65
C PHE A 261 -24.48 -9.59 36.60
N GLU A 262 -24.99 -10.77 36.93
CA GLU A 262 -26.02 -10.99 37.95
C GLU A 262 -25.58 -12.14 38.86
N HIS A 263 -25.36 -11.85 40.14
CA HIS A 263 -24.83 -12.81 41.13
C HIS A 263 -23.53 -13.50 40.69
N GLY A 264 -22.61 -12.74 40.08
CA GLY A 264 -21.34 -13.25 39.54
C GLY A 264 -21.46 -14.00 38.22
N MET A 265 -22.66 -14.18 37.67
CA MET A 265 -22.87 -14.85 36.39
C MET A 265 -23.02 -13.82 35.25
N PRO A 266 -22.25 -13.94 34.16
CA PRO A 266 -22.45 -13.10 32.98
C PRO A 266 -23.81 -13.41 32.35
N LYS A 267 -24.62 -12.37 32.14
CA LYS A 267 -25.98 -12.46 31.58
C LYS A 267 -26.03 -12.00 30.14
N HIS A 268 -25.38 -10.87 29.86
CA HIS A 268 -25.30 -10.26 28.54
C HIS A 268 -23.90 -9.71 28.32
N ALA A 269 -23.41 -9.81 27.09
CA ALA A 269 -22.19 -9.15 26.67
C ALA A 269 -22.35 -8.61 25.24
N SER A 270 -21.65 -7.53 24.95
CA SER A 270 -21.64 -6.89 23.63
C SER A 270 -20.30 -6.21 23.34
N THR A 271 -19.89 -6.28 22.08
CA THR A 271 -18.87 -5.42 21.45
C THR A 271 -19.52 -4.82 20.19
N PRO A 272 -18.86 -3.91 19.45
CA PRO A 272 -19.41 -3.41 18.19
C PRO A 272 -19.57 -4.50 17.12
N SER A 273 -18.82 -5.60 17.21
CA SER A 273 -18.80 -6.70 16.23
C SER A 273 -19.54 -7.95 16.67
N GLU A 274 -19.69 -8.19 17.97
CA GLU A 274 -20.17 -9.48 18.51
C GLU A 274 -21.11 -9.29 19.71
N TYR A 275 -21.90 -10.33 20.00
CA TYR A 275 -22.78 -10.38 21.17
C TYR A 275 -22.64 -11.72 21.90
N GLY A 276 -22.91 -11.71 23.20
CA GLY A 276 -22.93 -12.93 24.02
C GLY A 276 -21.56 -13.56 24.20
N ASP A 277 -21.47 -14.87 24.01
CA ASP A 277 -20.22 -15.62 24.19
C ASP A 277 -19.10 -15.13 23.25
N GLY A 278 -19.45 -14.69 22.04
CA GLY A 278 -18.52 -14.11 21.06
C GLY A 278 -17.90 -12.80 21.55
N ALA A 279 -18.71 -11.92 22.15
CA ALA A 279 -18.25 -10.66 22.71
C ALA A 279 -17.25 -10.87 23.87
N ILE A 280 -17.51 -11.84 24.76
CA ILE A 280 -16.58 -12.17 25.84
C ILE A 280 -15.26 -12.73 25.28
N LYS A 281 -15.34 -13.63 24.28
CA LYS A 281 -14.14 -14.15 23.59
C LYS A 281 -13.30 -13.03 22.99
N GLU A 282 -13.95 -12.08 22.32
CA GLU A 282 -13.30 -10.91 21.73
C GLU A 282 -12.63 -10.04 22.81
N LEU A 283 -13.35 -9.72 23.89
CA LEU A 283 -12.83 -8.91 25.00
C LEU A 283 -11.62 -9.56 25.66
N VAL A 284 -11.59 -10.90 25.80
CA VAL A 284 -10.42 -11.63 26.31
C VAL A 284 -9.17 -11.39 25.44
N THR A 285 -9.33 -11.04 24.16
CA THR A 285 -8.19 -10.72 23.28
C THR A 285 -7.64 -9.31 23.45
N TRP A 286 -8.27 -8.46 24.27
CA TRP A 286 -7.84 -7.07 24.45
C TRP A 286 -6.72 -7.00 25.49
N GLU A 287 -5.54 -6.59 25.05
CA GLU A 287 -4.34 -6.51 25.89
C GLU A 287 -4.10 -5.11 26.48
N LYS A 288 -4.82 -4.10 25.99
CA LYS A 288 -4.67 -2.70 26.37
C LYS A 288 -6.03 -2.02 26.46
N GLY A 289 -6.16 -1.11 27.41
CA GLY A 289 -7.40 -0.41 27.68
C GLY A 289 -7.61 -0.12 29.15
N THR A 290 -8.75 0.48 29.47
CA THR A 290 -9.23 0.69 30.84
C THR A 290 -10.55 -0.02 31.03
N TYR A 291 -10.93 -0.25 32.29
CA TYR A 291 -12.24 -0.81 32.61
C TYR A 291 -12.87 -0.07 33.79
N VAL A 292 -14.20 -0.03 33.79
CA VAL A 292 -15.02 0.51 34.86
C VAL A 292 -16.16 -0.46 35.14
N PHE A 293 -16.32 -0.87 36.40
CA PHE A 293 -17.46 -1.63 36.85
C PHE A 293 -18.43 -0.72 37.60
N THR A 294 -19.66 -0.65 37.11
CA THR A 294 -20.76 0.09 37.73
C THR A 294 -21.68 -0.89 38.47
N PRO A 295 -21.68 -0.90 39.81
CA PRO A 295 -22.53 -1.79 40.61
C PRO A 295 -24.03 -1.53 40.37
N ASN A 296 -24.84 -2.57 40.57
CA ASN A 296 -26.31 -2.52 40.52
C ASN A 296 -26.91 -2.11 39.16
N SER A 297 -26.09 -1.94 38.11
CA SER A 297 -26.59 -1.83 36.75
C SER A 297 -27.11 -3.19 36.27
N ARG A 298 -28.36 -3.23 35.83
CA ARG A 298 -29.07 -4.45 35.42
C ARG A 298 -29.47 -4.36 33.95
N THR A 299 -29.64 -5.53 33.34
CA THR A 299 -30.18 -5.67 31.99
C THR A 299 -31.20 -6.81 31.94
N ASP A 300 -32.20 -6.65 31.09
CA ASP A 300 -33.18 -7.68 30.77
C ASP A 300 -32.69 -8.58 29.61
N MET A 301 -31.64 -8.17 28.91
CA MET A 301 -31.07 -8.95 27.82
C MET A 301 -30.32 -10.17 28.34
N ARG A 302 -30.40 -11.28 27.60
CA ARG A 302 -29.63 -12.49 27.84
C ARG A 302 -29.02 -12.97 26.53
N SER A 303 -27.70 -12.93 26.44
CA SER A 303 -26.97 -13.37 25.24
C SER A 303 -25.83 -14.33 25.53
N VAL A 304 -25.41 -14.45 26.79
CA VAL A 304 -24.36 -15.38 27.22
C VAL A 304 -25.04 -16.71 27.56
N ASN A 305 -24.62 -17.77 26.87
CA ASN A 305 -25.26 -19.09 26.97
C ASN A 305 -24.34 -20.14 27.61
N GLU A 306 -23.04 -19.98 27.40
CA GLU A 306 -22.03 -20.91 27.87
C GLU A 306 -21.49 -20.54 29.26
N THR A 307 -20.74 -21.46 29.87
CA THR A 307 -20.07 -21.16 31.15
C THR A 307 -18.92 -20.19 30.92
N LEU A 308 -18.74 -19.22 31.83
CA LEU A 308 -17.71 -18.21 31.70
C LEU A 308 -16.30 -18.81 31.53
N GLU A 309 -15.98 -19.89 32.26
CA GLU A 309 -14.66 -20.54 32.12
C GLU A 309 -14.43 -21.15 30.74
N LYS A 310 -15.46 -21.73 30.10
CA LYS A 310 -15.34 -22.24 28.74
C LYS A 310 -15.09 -21.09 27.76
N VAL A 311 -15.86 -20.02 27.87
CA VAL A 311 -15.74 -18.84 27.02
C VAL A 311 -14.39 -18.13 27.20
N ILE A 312 -13.89 -18.03 28.43
CA ILE A 312 -12.54 -17.52 28.74
C ILE A 312 -11.48 -18.42 28.09
N THR A 313 -11.60 -19.75 28.22
CA THR A 313 -10.63 -20.69 27.65
C THR A 313 -10.56 -20.57 26.12
N GLU A 314 -11.72 -20.50 25.45
CA GLU A 314 -11.79 -20.27 24.01
C GLU A 314 -11.21 -18.89 23.61
N GLY A 315 -11.48 -17.85 24.40
CA GLY A 315 -10.92 -16.51 24.19
C GLY A 315 -9.39 -16.45 24.36
N VAL A 316 -8.84 -17.18 25.34
CA VAL A 316 -7.39 -17.29 25.55
C VAL A 316 -6.73 -18.00 24.36
N LEU A 317 -7.34 -19.07 23.85
CA LEU A 317 -6.87 -19.75 22.64
C LEU A 317 -6.86 -18.78 21.44
N LEU A 318 -7.92 -17.99 21.27
CA LEU A 318 -8.03 -16.97 20.22
C LEU A 318 -6.95 -15.89 20.36
N LEU A 319 -6.66 -15.44 21.59
CA LEU A 319 -5.58 -14.49 21.88
C LEU A 319 -4.20 -15.05 21.49
N ASP A 320 -3.94 -16.33 21.78
CA ASP A 320 -2.69 -16.99 21.39
C ASP A 320 -2.55 -17.10 19.86
N GLN A 321 -3.64 -17.40 19.14
CA GLN A 321 -3.67 -17.38 17.67
C GLN A 321 -3.36 -15.97 17.12
N LYS A 322 -3.99 -14.93 17.69
CA LYS A 322 -3.77 -13.53 17.30
C LYS A 322 -2.31 -13.10 17.53
N ARG A 323 -1.73 -13.48 18.67
CA ARG A 323 -0.30 -13.25 18.97
C ARG A 323 0.61 -13.99 17.99
N HIS A 324 0.27 -15.22 17.62
CA HIS A 324 1.05 -15.98 16.64
C HIS A 324 1.06 -15.28 15.28
N LEU A 325 -0.11 -14.84 14.79
CA LEU A 325 -0.21 -14.07 13.54
C LEU A 325 0.57 -12.76 13.60
N LYS A 326 0.49 -12.02 14.71
CA LYS A 326 1.26 -10.79 14.92
C LYS A 326 2.76 -11.04 14.89
N ARG A 327 3.25 -12.11 15.53
CA ARG A 327 4.67 -12.51 15.49
C ARG A 327 5.12 -12.94 14.09
N ALA A 328 4.22 -13.51 13.29
CA ALA A 328 4.46 -13.82 11.89
C ALA A 328 4.41 -12.57 10.98
N GLY A 329 4.22 -11.38 11.55
CA GLY A 329 4.25 -10.11 10.83
C GLY A 329 2.90 -9.72 10.21
N LEU A 330 1.77 -10.28 10.64
CA LEU A 330 0.47 -9.87 10.12
C LEU A 330 0.18 -8.40 10.47
N ALA A 331 0.07 -7.58 9.43
CA ALA A 331 -0.51 -6.24 9.45
C ALA A 331 -1.55 -6.11 8.33
N TYR A 332 -2.34 -5.04 8.33
CA TYR A 332 -3.43 -4.84 7.36
C TYR A 332 -2.92 -4.74 5.91
N GLU A 333 -1.74 -4.17 5.72
CA GLU A 333 -1.03 -4.02 4.46
C GLU A 333 -0.21 -5.26 4.07
N SER A 334 -0.01 -6.20 4.98
CA SER A 334 0.70 -7.43 4.67
C SER A 334 -0.07 -8.26 3.64
N TYR A 335 0.68 -8.90 2.75
CA TYR A 335 0.13 -9.78 1.74
C TYR A 335 0.09 -11.22 2.23
N LEU A 336 -0.99 -11.89 1.84
CA LEU A 336 -1.24 -13.29 2.13
C LEU A 336 -0.85 -14.10 0.89
N ILE A 337 0.32 -14.74 0.91
CA ILE A 337 0.89 -15.43 -0.25
C ILE A 337 0.64 -16.93 -0.10
N ARG A 338 -0.05 -17.53 -1.07
CA ARG A 338 -0.20 -18.99 -1.11
C ARG A 338 1.14 -19.68 -1.34
N LEU A 339 1.44 -20.68 -0.52
CA LEU A 339 2.62 -21.53 -0.67
C LEU A 339 2.42 -22.59 -1.77
N HIS A 340 1.17 -23.00 -2.02
CA HIS A 340 0.83 -24.02 -3.01
C HIS A 340 -0.02 -23.44 -4.15
N LYS A 341 0.54 -23.39 -5.37
CA LYS A 341 -0.15 -22.87 -6.55
C LYS A 341 -1.24 -23.81 -7.08
N ASN A 342 -1.01 -25.12 -7.01
CA ASN A 342 -1.87 -26.17 -7.59
C ASN A 342 -2.33 -27.19 -6.55
N LEU A 343 -2.83 -26.73 -5.39
CA LEU A 343 -3.36 -27.62 -4.35
C LEU A 343 -4.82 -27.99 -4.67
N SER A 344 -5.15 -29.29 -4.69
CA SER A 344 -6.52 -29.76 -4.86
C SER A 344 -7.36 -29.54 -3.60
N ASP A 345 -8.69 -29.52 -3.73
CA ASP A 345 -9.59 -29.36 -2.57
C ASP A 345 -9.46 -30.53 -1.57
N THR A 346 -9.15 -31.73 -2.05
CA THR A 346 -8.93 -32.90 -1.19
C THR A 346 -7.65 -32.75 -0.36
N GLU A 347 -6.56 -32.30 -0.96
CA GLU A 347 -5.30 -32.03 -0.25
C GLU A 347 -5.45 -30.86 0.71
N LEU A 348 -6.13 -29.78 0.29
CA LEU A 348 -6.44 -28.65 1.15
C LEU A 348 -7.22 -29.09 2.39
N LYS A 349 -8.27 -29.91 2.20
CA LYS A 349 -9.05 -30.46 3.31
C LYS A 349 -8.18 -31.26 4.27
N LEU A 350 -7.30 -32.12 3.73
CA LEU A 350 -6.39 -32.93 4.53
C LEU A 350 -5.42 -32.05 5.33
N MET A 351 -4.84 -31.01 4.74
CA MET A 351 -3.94 -30.10 5.45
C MET A 351 -4.66 -29.35 6.58
N LEU A 352 -5.89 -28.88 6.33
CA LEU A 352 -6.69 -28.15 7.31
C LEU A 352 -7.22 -29.00 8.48
N THR A 353 -7.20 -30.34 8.38
CA THR A 353 -7.57 -31.21 9.52
C THR A 353 -6.69 -31.02 10.75
N LYS A 354 -5.48 -30.48 10.59
CA LYS A 354 -4.54 -30.17 11.67
C LYS A 354 -4.82 -28.81 12.34
N GLY A 355 -5.69 -27.99 11.75
CA GLY A 355 -6.02 -26.66 12.22
C GLY A 355 -7.09 -26.65 13.31
N ALA A 356 -7.38 -25.46 13.83
CA ALA A 356 -8.52 -25.20 14.69
C ALA A 356 -9.84 -25.50 13.95
N PRO A 357 -10.90 -25.93 14.67
CA PRO A 357 -12.17 -26.27 14.06
C PRO A 357 -12.81 -25.03 13.40
N LEU A 358 -12.92 -25.08 12.08
CA LEU A 358 -13.55 -24.05 11.26
C LEU A 358 -14.20 -24.72 10.05
N ASP A 359 -15.28 -24.14 9.52
CA ASP A 359 -16.00 -24.68 8.37
C ASP A 359 -15.06 -24.82 7.15
N PHE A 360 -15.12 -25.97 6.47
CA PHE A 360 -14.22 -26.26 5.35
C PHE A 360 -14.59 -25.48 4.09
N GLU A 361 -15.89 -25.32 3.80
CA GLU A 361 -16.34 -24.62 2.60
C GLU A 361 -15.91 -23.15 2.66
N PHE A 362 -16.09 -22.51 3.82
CA PHE A 362 -15.59 -21.17 4.10
C PHE A 362 -14.07 -21.06 3.92
N GLN A 363 -13.31 -21.99 4.51
CA GLN A 363 -11.84 -22.00 4.37
C GLN A 363 -11.41 -22.18 2.91
N ARG A 364 -12.04 -23.11 2.17
CA ARG A 364 -11.75 -23.34 0.76
C ARG A 364 -12.00 -22.09 -0.07
N ASP A 365 -13.14 -21.43 0.13
CA ASP A 365 -13.54 -20.26 -0.63
C ASP A 365 -12.58 -19.07 -0.41
N VAL A 366 -12.12 -18.87 0.82
CA VAL A 366 -11.11 -17.84 1.11
C VAL A 366 -9.74 -18.24 0.53
N TYR A 367 -9.34 -19.50 0.65
CA TYR A 367 -8.05 -19.96 0.10
C TYR A 367 -7.97 -19.82 -1.43
N HIS A 368 -9.07 -20.05 -2.15
CA HIS A 368 -9.13 -19.81 -3.60
C HIS A 368 -9.18 -18.34 -3.97
N TYR A 369 -9.80 -17.49 -3.14
CA TYR A 369 -9.76 -16.05 -3.31
C TYR A 369 -8.31 -15.49 -3.24
N LEU A 370 -7.43 -16.11 -2.45
CA LEU A 370 -6.00 -15.78 -2.34
C LEU A 370 -5.12 -16.27 -3.52
N ARG A 371 -5.70 -16.67 -4.67
CA ARG A 371 -4.92 -17.05 -5.88
C ARG A 371 -4.10 -15.89 -6.44
N HIS A 372 -4.56 -14.67 -6.27
CA HIS A 372 -3.86 -13.47 -6.70
C HIS A 372 -3.16 -12.81 -5.51
N LYS A 373 -2.16 -11.96 -5.78
CA LYS A 373 -1.53 -11.14 -4.73
C LYS A 373 -2.60 -10.24 -4.11
N ARG A 374 -2.90 -10.46 -2.84
CA ARG A 374 -3.89 -9.71 -2.06
C ARG A 374 -3.31 -9.35 -0.70
N THR A 375 -3.61 -8.15 -0.25
CA THR A 375 -3.32 -7.73 1.13
C THR A 375 -4.37 -8.29 2.08
N PHE A 376 -4.06 -8.30 3.38
CA PHE A 376 -5.04 -8.62 4.42
C PHE A 376 -6.23 -7.64 4.38
N THR A 377 -5.99 -6.36 4.08
CA THR A 377 -7.04 -5.36 3.85
C THR A 377 -7.96 -5.73 2.69
N ASP A 378 -7.41 -6.19 1.56
CA ASP A 378 -8.22 -6.61 0.41
C ASP A 378 -9.12 -7.79 0.79
N LEU A 379 -8.58 -8.75 1.56
CA LEU A 379 -9.36 -9.89 2.05
C LEU A 379 -10.54 -9.43 2.91
N LEU A 380 -10.32 -8.57 3.90
CA LEU A 380 -11.40 -8.10 4.78
C LEU A 380 -12.39 -7.19 4.06
N ARG A 381 -11.96 -6.46 3.03
CA ARG A 381 -12.86 -5.62 2.20
C ARG A 381 -13.79 -6.48 1.35
N ASP A 382 -13.25 -7.48 0.66
CA ASP A 382 -14.02 -8.30 -0.28
C ASP A 382 -14.76 -9.46 0.40
N LYS A 383 -14.26 -9.92 1.55
CA LYS A 383 -14.88 -10.93 2.41
C LYS A 383 -14.93 -10.42 3.87
N PRO A 384 -15.85 -9.50 4.19
CA PRO A 384 -16.00 -8.98 5.54
C PRO A 384 -16.23 -10.10 6.56
N MET A 385 -15.44 -10.06 7.64
CA MET A 385 -15.52 -11.02 8.73
C MET A 385 -14.97 -10.41 10.02
N ASP A 386 -15.52 -10.82 11.15
CA ASP A 386 -15.13 -10.36 12.49
C ASP A 386 -13.76 -10.89 12.91
N SER A 387 -13.22 -10.31 14.00
CA SER A 387 -11.91 -10.66 14.53
C SER A 387 -11.79 -12.12 14.96
N THR A 388 -12.87 -12.74 15.39
CA THR A 388 -12.87 -14.14 15.81
C THR A 388 -12.69 -15.05 14.60
N LYS A 389 -13.42 -14.78 13.52
CA LYS A 389 -13.38 -15.58 12.28
C LYS A 389 -12.07 -15.44 11.52
N TRP A 390 -11.59 -14.23 11.24
CA TRP A 390 -10.36 -14.10 10.46
C TRP A 390 -9.13 -14.58 11.23
N THR A 391 -9.11 -14.45 12.56
CA THR A 391 -7.98 -14.93 13.38
C THR A 391 -7.85 -16.45 13.27
N ALA A 392 -8.93 -17.19 13.49
CA ALA A 392 -8.91 -18.65 13.37
C ALA A 392 -8.56 -19.10 11.94
N LEU A 393 -9.11 -18.42 10.94
CA LEU A 393 -8.86 -18.72 9.53
C LEU A 393 -7.39 -18.54 9.13
N LEU A 394 -6.81 -17.37 9.40
CA LEU A 394 -5.43 -17.07 9.03
C LEU A 394 -4.46 -17.90 9.86
N PHE A 395 -4.78 -18.17 11.12
CA PHE A 395 -4.00 -19.08 11.96
C PHE A 395 -3.95 -20.48 11.37
N ASN A 396 -5.09 -21.03 10.91
CA ASN A 396 -5.13 -22.32 10.24
C ASN A 396 -4.29 -22.32 8.97
N PHE A 397 -4.44 -21.31 8.12
CA PHE A 397 -3.67 -21.23 6.87
C PHE A 397 -2.17 -21.14 7.12
N LEU A 398 -1.75 -20.34 8.09
CA LEU A 398 -0.34 -20.18 8.41
C LEU A 398 0.22 -21.46 9.06
N SER A 399 -0.46 -21.98 10.08
CA SER A 399 0.00 -23.15 10.85
C SER A 399 -0.01 -24.44 10.02
N CYS A 400 -0.92 -24.56 9.05
CA CYS A 400 -0.97 -25.69 8.13
C CYS A 400 -0.01 -25.52 6.94
N GLY A 401 0.77 -24.42 6.85
CA GLY A 401 1.70 -24.19 5.74
C GLY A 401 1.02 -23.90 4.41
N LEU A 402 -0.20 -23.35 4.43
CA LEU A 402 -0.95 -23.01 3.23
C LEU A 402 -0.62 -21.61 2.71
N ILE A 403 -0.28 -20.68 3.62
CA ILE A 403 0.12 -19.32 3.29
C ILE A 403 1.42 -18.92 4.00
N GLU A 404 2.06 -17.89 3.45
CA GLU A 404 3.11 -17.09 4.07
C GLU A 404 2.64 -15.63 4.15
N ILE A 405 3.01 -14.92 5.22
CA ILE A 405 2.71 -13.51 5.40
C ILE A 405 3.94 -12.71 4.99
N LYS A 406 3.78 -11.78 4.04
CA LYS A 406 4.87 -10.92 3.57
C LYS A 406 4.51 -9.45 3.68
N GLN A 407 5.48 -8.63 4.07
CA GLN A 407 5.31 -7.18 4.04
C GLN A 407 5.26 -6.65 2.60
N PRO A 408 4.60 -5.50 2.34
CA PRO A 408 4.53 -4.88 1.02
C PRO A 408 5.89 -4.79 0.30
N ASP A 409 6.94 -4.43 1.04
CA ASP A 409 8.28 -4.27 0.48
C ASP A 409 8.95 -5.59 0.10
N ALA A 410 8.64 -6.68 0.80
CA ALA A 410 9.14 -8.02 0.49
C ALA A 410 8.54 -8.61 -0.80
N ILE A 411 7.52 -7.95 -1.37
CA ILE A 411 6.85 -8.39 -2.62
C ILE A 411 7.28 -7.58 -3.83
N LYS A 412 8.15 -6.57 -3.62
CA LYS A 412 8.91 -5.88 -4.68
C LYS A 412 9.97 -6.78 -5.34
N GLY A 413 9.91 -8.08 -5.08
CA GLY A 413 10.68 -9.04 -5.85
C GLY A 413 10.28 -9.01 -7.32
N SER A 414 11.29 -8.97 -8.20
CA SER A 414 11.07 -9.09 -9.63
C SER A 414 10.52 -10.49 -9.92
N ALA A 415 9.66 -10.63 -10.94
CA ALA A 415 9.17 -11.93 -11.38
C ALA A 415 10.30 -12.94 -11.68
N LEU A 416 11.53 -12.44 -11.86
CA LEU A 416 12.74 -13.16 -12.21
C LEU A 416 13.70 -13.40 -11.04
N ASP A 417 13.32 -13.13 -9.79
CA ASP A 417 14.23 -13.29 -8.64
C ASP A 417 14.69 -14.74 -8.43
N PHE A 418 13.95 -15.72 -8.93
CA PHE A 418 14.37 -17.13 -8.92
C PHE A 418 15.62 -17.40 -9.76
N LEU A 419 16.04 -16.48 -10.64
CA LEU A 419 17.18 -16.65 -11.55
C LEU A 419 18.54 -16.44 -10.88
N GLY A 420 18.61 -15.87 -9.67
CA GLY A 420 19.88 -15.60 -8.99
C GLY A 420 20.86 -14.81 -9.89
N GLU A 421 22.04 -15.37 -10.15
CA GLU A 421 23.08 -14.75 -10.99
C GLU A 421 22.67 -14.58 -12.46
N ALA A 422 21.79 -15.43 -12.99
CA ALA A 422 21.30 -15.31 -14.38
C ALA A 422 20.42 -14.07 -14.59
N ARG A 423 19.94 -13.43 -13.50
CA ARG A 423 19.24 -12.14 -13.56
C ARG A 423 20.11 -11.06 -14.21
N ALA A 424 21.41 -11.06 -13.98
CA ALA A 424 22.31 -10.07 -14.58
C ALA A 424 22.35 -10.19 -16.11
N GLN A 425 22.26 -11.40 -16.65
CA GLN A 425 22.22 -11.63 -18.10
C GLN A 425 20.90 -11.16 -18.71
N VAL A 426 19.78 -11.42 -18.03
CA VAL A 426 18.47 -10.91 -18.48
C VAL A 426 18.41 -9.39 -18.42
N GLN A 427 18.98 -8.80 -17.37
CA GLN A 427 19.11 -7.35 -17.23
C GLN A 427 19.96 -6.74 -18.35
N ALA A 428 21.09 -7.38 -18.70
CA ALA A 428 21.94 -6.93 -19.80
C ALA A 428 21.20 -6.96 -21.16
N ILE A 429 20.37 -7.98 -21.40
CA ILE A 429 19.50 -8.02 -22.61
C ILE A 429 18.50 -6.87 -22.59
N HIS A 430 17.84 -6.63 -21.45
CA HIS A 430 16.91 -5.52 -21.32
C HIS A 430 17.59 -4.16 -21.56
N GLU A 431 18.77 -3.95 -21.00
CA GLU A 431 19.58 -2.73 -21.20
C GLU A 431 19.99 -2.56 -22.66
N SER A 432 20.24 -3.65 -23.40
CA SER A 432 20.55 -3.58 -24.84
C SER A 432 19.41 -2.99 -25.68
N PHE A 433 18.18 -3.01 -25.18
CA PHE A 433 17.04 -2.39 -25.84
C PHE A 433 16.89 -0.90 -25.55
N ILE A 434 17.58 -0.36 -24.53
CA ILE A 434 17.43 1.01 -24.05
C ILE A 434 18.52 1.92 -24.63
N ARG A 435 18.16 3.15 -25.00
CA ARG A 435 19.14 4.19 -25.38
C ARG A 435 19.68 4.91 -24.13
N PRO A 436 20.99 4.83 -23.83
CA PRO A 436 21.57 5.42 -22.63
C PRO A 436 21.32 6.92 -22.48
N GLU A 437 21.21 7.65 -23.60
CA GLU A 437 21.07 9.12 -23.60
C GLU A 437 19.70 9.58 -23.12
N THR A 438 18.70 8.71 -23.14
CA THR A 438 17.29 9.07 -22.87
C THR A 438 16.62 8.15 -21.86
N GLY A 439 17.17 6.95 -21.62
CA GLY A 439 16.59 5.96 -20.71
C GLY A 439 15.32 5.27 -21.23
N VAL A 440 14.97 5.44 -22.51
CA VAL A 440 13.81 4.79 -23.14
C VAL A 440 14.24 3.78 -24.20
N TYR A 441 13.30 2.93 -24.65
CA TYR A 441 13.59 1.92 -25.65
C TYR A 441 14.07 2.53 -26.99
N SER A 442 14.94 1.81 -27.68
CA SER A 442 15.36 2.14 -29.04
C SER A 442 14.24 1.89 -30.06
N TYR A 443 14.35 2.48 -31.24
CA TYR A 443 13.39 2.26 -32.32
C TYR A 443 13.22 0.77 -32.69
N PRO A 444 14.30 -0.02 -32.88
CA PRO A 444 14.16 -1.45 -33.14
C PRO A 444 13.44 -2.20 -32.00
N ALA A 445 13.74 -1.86 -30.75
CA ALA A 445 13.07 -2.47 -29.60
C ALA A 445 11.57 -2.14 -29.57
N LEU A 446 11.21 -0.87 -29.79
CA LEU A 446 9.80 -0.47 -29.89
C LEU A 446 9.07 -1.23 -31.01
N MET A 447 9.69 -1.37 -32.19
CA MET A 447 9.11 -2.13 -33.31
C MET A 447 8.91 -3.61 -32.96
N TYR A 448 9.89 -4.23 -32.30
CA TYR A 448 9.78 -5.62 -31.83
C TYR A 448 8.60 -5.82 -30.87
N PHE A 449 8.42 -4.91 -29.91
CA PHE A 449 7.29 -4.98 -28.99
C PHE A 449 5.95 -4.68 -29.67
N MET A 450 5.94 -3.78 -30.65
CA MET A 450 4.75 -3.49 -31.46
C MET A 450 4.30 -4.73 -32.24
N GLU A 451 5.21 -5.44 -32.90
CA GLU A 451 4.91 -6.71 -33.59
C GLU A 451 4.31 -7.74 -32.63
N TYR A 452 4.89 -7.90 -31.44
CA TYR A 452 4.39 -8.86 -30.45
C TYR A 452 3.00 -8.49 -29.91
N GLU A 453 2.72 -7.20 -29.75
CA GLU A 453 1.40 -6.74 -29.33
C GLU A 453 0.36 -6.84 -30.45
N LEU A 454 0.75 -6.63 -31.71
CA LEU A 454 -0.13 -6.89 -32.85
C LEU A 454 -0.55 -8.35 -32.92
N ASN A 455 0.37 -9.30 -32.71
CA ASN A 455 0.05 -10.73 -32.63
C ASN A 455 -1.00 -11.03 -31.55
N ARG A 456 -0.98 -10.32 -30.42
CA ARG A 456 -2.01 -10.46 -29.37
C ARG A 456 -3.34 -9.85 -29.80
N TYR A 457 -3.34 -8.71 -30.48
CA TYR A 457 -4.54 -8.14 -31.07
C TYR A 457 -5.16 -9.11 -32.08
N GLU A 458 -4.37 -9.70 -32.99
CA GLU A 458 -4.87 -10.67 -33.96
C GLU A 458 -5.44 -11.94 -33.30
N ALA A 459 -4.79 -12.44 -32.25
CA ALA A 459 -5.21 -13.66 -31.57
C ALA A 459 -6.44 -13.49 -30.66
N TYR A 460 -6.57 -12.33 -30.01
CA TYR A 460 -7.55 -12.13 -28.92
C TYR A 460 -8.47 -10.94 -29.11
N ASN A 461 -8.27 -10.15 -30.17
CA ASN A 461 -8.99 -8.91 -30.45
C ASN A 461 -8.93 -7.89 -29.29
N PHE A 462 -7.81 -7.87 -28.56
CA PHE A 462 -7.56 -6.91 -27.49
C PHE A 462 -7.12 -5.56 -28.08
N PRO A 463 -7.76 -4.44 -27.73
CA PRO A 463 -7.50 -3.16 -28.36
C PRO A 463 -6.05 -2.71 -28.14
N LEU A 464 -5.43 -2.18 -29.19
CA LEU A 464 -4.06 -1.68 -29.17
C LEU A 464 -4.05 -0.21 -29.53
N SER A 465 -3.47 0.63 -28.68
CA SER A 465 -3.27 2.06 -29.00
C SER A 465 -1.80 2.41 -29.14
N LEU A 466 -1.50 3.29 -30.09
CA LEU A 466 -0.19 3.88 -30.30
C LEU A 466 -0.30 5.40 -30.19
N ILE A 467 0.56 6.00 -29.38
CA ILE A 467 0.75 7.45 -29.32
C ILE A 467 2.11 7.78 -29.90
N VAL A 468 2.13 8.50 -31.01
CA VAL A 468 3.37 9.07 -31.58
C VAL A 468 3.41 10.54 -31.22
N PHE A 469 4.50 10.98 -30.59
CA PHE A 469 4.60 12.34 -30.08
C PHE A 469 6.01 12.92 -30.19
N GLU A 470 6.12 14.24 -30.25
CA GLU A 470 7.40 14.97 -30.21
C GLU A 470 7.51 15.80 -28.93
N ILE A 471 8.71 15.84 -28.36
CA ILE A 471 9.08 16.77 -27.28
C ILE A 471 10.30 17.55 -27.76
N LYS A 472 10.13 18.85 -27.98
CA LYS A 472 11.18 19.70 -28.53
C LYS A 472 11.17 21.09 -27.90
N ASN A 473 12.28 21.79 -28.00
CA ASN A 473 12.37 23.19 -27.61
C ASN A 473 11.66 24.07 -28.65
N ARG A 474 10.86 25.02 -28.18
CA ARG A 474 10.29 26.08 -29.00
C ARG A 474 11.44 26.88 -29.59
N ARG A 475 11.45 27.04 -30.91
CA ARG A 475 12.45 27.87 -31.58
C ARG A 475 12.29 29.32 -31.17
N ASP A 476 13.22 29.79 -30.35
CA ASP A 476 13.52 31.19 -30.19
C ASP A 476 14.69 31.51 -31.12
N GLY A 477 14.68 32.63 -31.85
CA GLY A 477 15.57 32.91 -32.99
C GLY A 477 17.09 32.86 -32.72
N SER A 478 17.52 32.57 -31.50
CA SER A 478 18.90 32.41 -31.03
C SER A 478 19.38 30.96 -30.91
N SER A 479 18.49 29.96 -30.94
CA SER A 479 18.83 28.55 -30.66
C SER A 479 19.10 27.75 -31.94
N THR A 480 20.26 27.07 -31.99
CA THR A 480 20.72 26.27 -33.15
C THR A 480 20.09 24.88 -33.24
N SER A 481 19.44 24.38 -32.19
CA SER A 481 18.77 23.07 -32.18
C SER A 481 17.42 23.15 -31.47
N ASP A 482 16.40 22.55 -32.08
CA ASP A 482 15.09 22.33 -31.47
C ASP A 482 15.04 21.03 -30.64
N VAL A 483 16.10 20.21 -30.67
CA VAL A 483 16.16 18.93 -29.93
C VAL A 483 16.43 19.17 -28.44
N LEU A 484 15.79 18.37 -27.58
CA LEU A 484 16.08 18.37 -26.15
C LEU A 484 17.50 17.86 -25.87
N THR A 485 18.12 18.39 -24.82
CA THR A 485 19.36 17.81 -24.28
C THR A 485 19.08 16.42 -23.69
N SER A 486 20.08 15.54 -23.69
CA SER A 486 19.97 14.18 -23.11
C SER A 486 19.45 14.22 -21.66
N GLN A 487 19.88 15.20 -20.88
CA GLN A 487 19.41 15.41 -19.51
C GLN A 487 17.92 15.77 -19.44
N ALA A 488 17.46 16.71 -20.26
CA ALA A 488 16.04 17.09 -20.32
C ALA A 488 15.17 15.92 -20.83
N ALA A 489 15.66 15.17 -21.81
CA ALA A 489 15.00 13.98 -22.34
C ALA A 489 14.89 12.86 -21.29
N GLY A 490 15.95 12.61 -20.51
CA GLY A 490 15.93 11.63 -19.42
C GLY A 490 14.94 12.01 -18.31
N ILE A 491 14.83 13.29 -17.95
CA ILE A 491 13.83 13.76 -16.98
C ILE A 491 12.41 13.63 -17.55
N ALA A 492 12.21 13.96 -18.83
CA ALA A 492 10.92 13.75 -19.50
C ALA A 492 10.53 12.26 -19.50
N ALA A 493 11.47 11.36 -19.83
CA ALA A 493 11.26 9.91 -19.79
C ALA A 493 10.88 9.42 -18.38
N MET A 494 11.59 9.85 -17.34
CA MET A 494 11.27 9.54 -15.94
C MET A 494 9.84 9.98 -15.58
N ARG A 495 9.45 11.20 -15.97
CA ARG A 495 8.10 11.72 -15.71
C ARG A 495 7.00 10.96 -16.45
N ILE A 496 7.30 10.46 -17.65
CA ILE A 496 6.39 9.59 -18.39
C ILE A 496 6.30 8.22 -17.73
N ASP A 497 7.42 7.69 -17.23
CA ASP A 497 7.45 6.38 -16.55
C ASP A 497 6.60 6.36 -15.27
N LEU A 498 6.53 7.48 -14.54
CA LEU A 498 5.63 7.65 -13.38
C LEU A 498 4.13 7.69 -13.73
N VAL A 499 3.80 7.98 -14.99
CA VAL A 499 2.41 8.11 -15.46
C VAL A 499 1.93 6.83 -16.14
N LYS A 500 2.79 6.19 -16.92
CA LYS A 500 2.46 4.98 -17.69
C LYS A 500 2.41 3.74 -16.80
N ARG A 501 1.76 2.67 -17.27
CA ARG A 501 1.73 1.37 -16.60
C ARG A 501 3.03 0.61 -16.86
N PRO A 502 3.40 -0.39 -16.04
CA PRO A 502 4.57 -1.23 -16.29
C PRO A 502 4.56 -1.98 -17.65
N LEU A 503 3.36 -2.27 -18.15
CA LEU A 503 3.13 -2.91 -19.46
C LEU A 503 3.12 -1.93 -20.64
N ASP A 504 3.07 -0.62 -20.38
CA ASP A 504 3.16 0.40 -21.43
C ASP A 504 4.63 0.63 -21.80
N ILE A 505 4.90 0.71 -23.10
CA ILE A 505 6.27 0.72 -23.63
C ILE A 505 6.53 2.05 -24.32
N ILE A 506 7.48 2.82 -23.80
CA ILE A 506 7.97 4.06 -24.40
C ILE A 506 9.30 3.82 -25.11
N GLY A 507 9.42 4.28 -26.34
CA GLY A 507 10.67 4.24 -27.08
C GLY A 507 10.82 5.36 -28.09
N HIS A 508 12.02 5.47 -28.66
CA HIS A 508 12.29 6.33 -29.80
C HIS A 508 11.48 5.86 -31.00
N PHE A 509 10.94 6.82 -31.71
CA PHE A 509 10.20 6.62 -32.93
C PHE A 509 10.84 7.46 -34.03
N GLU A 510 11.59 6.79 -34.91
CA GLU A 510 12.38 7.46 -35.95
C GLU A 510 13.41 8.47 -35.35
N ALA A 511 13.49 9.69 -35.89
CA ALA A 511 14.60 10.61 -35.60
C ALA A 511 14.39 11.47 -34.34
N VAL A 512 13.21 12.11 -34.21
CA VAL A 512 12.92 13.08 -33.15
C VAL A 512 11.64 12.77 -32.39
N ASP A 513 10.92 11.73 -32.80
CA ASP A 513 9.66 11.36 -32.18
C ASP A 513 9.89 10.27 -31.14
N TYR A 514 8.89 10.15 -30.28
CA TYR A 514 8.73 9.07 -29.34
C TYR A 514 7.43 8.33 -29.65
N GLY A 515 7.43 7.03 -29.40
CA GLY A 515 6.27 6.18 -29.47
C GLY A 515 5.96 5.64 -28.08
N LEU A 516 4.70 5.74 -27.67
CA LEU A 516 4.17 5.06 -26.50
C LEU A 516 3.14 4.02 -26.96
N LEU A 517 3.51 2.76 -26.80
CA LEU A 517 2.66 1.60 -27.06
C LEU A 517 1.84 1.29 -25.81
N LEU A 518 0.52 1.19 -25.99
CA LEU A 518 -0.45 0.94 -24.93
C LEU A 518 -1.22 -0.35 -25.20
N PRO A 519 -0.75 -1.49 -24.67
CA PRO A 519 -1.46 -2.77 -24.72
C PRO A 519 -2.86 -2.68 -24.10
N ASN A 520 -3.82 -3.41 -24.66
CA ASN A 520 -5.20 -3.52 -24.17
C ASN A 520 -5.82 -2.15 -23.80
N THR A 521 -5.66 -1.16 -24.69
CA THR A 521 -6.05 0.22 -24.43
C THR A 521 -6.80 0.79 -25.64
N THR A 522 -7.96 1.39 -25.38
CA THR A 522 -8.77 2.07 -26.40
C THR A 522 -8.31 3.50 -26.64
N GLY A 523 -8.66 4.08 -27.79
CA GLY A 523 -8.26 5.45 -28.14
C GLY A 523 -8.67 6.53 -27.12
N SER A 524 -9.83 6.40 -26.45
CA SER A 524 -10.26 7.34 -25.41
C SER A 524 -9.41 7.24 -24.14
N SER A 525 -9.05 6.02 -23.73
CA SER A 525 -8.12 5.80 -22.61
C SER A 525 -6.70 6.25 -22.95
N ALA A 526 -6.24 6.03 -24.19
CA ALA A 526 -4.97 6.54 -24.67
C ALA A 526 -4.91 8.08 -24.64
N ALA A 527 -5.99 8.77 -24.99
CA ALA A 527 -6.09 10.22 -24.89
C ALA A 527 -5.98 10.72 -23.44
N PHE A 528 -6.57 10.00 -22.49
CA PHE A 528 -6.42 10.31 -21.07
C PHE A 528 -4.96 10.16 -20.60
N VAL A 529 -4.27 9.10 -21.05
CA VAL A 529 -2.83 8.91 -20.77
C VAL A 529 -1.99 10.04 -21.38
N ALA A 530 -2.26 10.43 -22.64
CA ALA A 530 -1.58 11.56 -23.29
C ALA A 530 -1.75 12.86 -22.50
N ASN A 531 -2.96 13.13 -22.00
CA ASN A 531 -3.23 14.33 -21.21
C ASN A 531 -2.47 14.33 -19.88
N ARG A 532 -2.41 13.19 -19.18
CA ARG A 532 -1.61 13.06 -17.95
C ARG A 532 -0.11 13.23 -18.21
N ILE A 533 0.39 12.74 -19.34
CA ILE A 533 1.78 12.94 -19.75
C ILE A 533 2.03 14.43 -20.02
N LEU A 534 1.16 15.09 -20.76
CA LEU A 534 1.24 16.53 -21.02
C LEU A 534 1.28 17.35 -19.71
N GLU A 535 0.40 17.03 -18.76
CA GLU A 535 0.39 17.67 -17.44
C GLU A 535 1.69 17.40 -16.67
N SER A 536 2.16 16.15 -16.64
CA SER A 536 3.42 15.77 -15.96
C SER A 536 4.65 16.48 -16.52
N LEU A 537 4.74 16.58 -17.86
CA LEU A 537 5.85 17.26 -18.53
C LEU A 537 5.83 18.79 -18.33
N THR A 538 4.65 19.39 -18.12
CA THR A 538 4.49 20.84 -18.01
C THR A 538 4.27 21.37 -16.59
N ALA A 539 4.06 20.50 -15.60
CA ALA A 539 3.84 20.88 -14.21
C ALA A 539 5.03 21.62 -13.59
N THR A 540 6.25 21.20 -13.90
CA THR A 540 7.51 21.84 -13.46
C THR A 540 8.51 21.87 -14.62
N PRO A 541 9.46 22.83 -14.65
CA PRO A 541 10.51 22.83 -15.67
C PRO A 541 11.27 21.49 -15.70
N LEU A 542 11.63 20.99 -16.89
CA LEU A 542 12.43 19.76 -17.03
C LEU A 542 13.85 19.99 -16.54
N ILE A 543 14.46 21.11 -16.97
CA ILE A 543 15.74 21.64 -16.52
C ILE A 543 15.65 23.17 -16.53
N LYS A 544 16.68 23.86 -16.00
CA LYS A 544 16.76 25.33 -16.07
C LYS A 544 16.69 25.79 -17.53
N GLY A 545 15.71 26.65 -17.84
CA GLY A 545 15.46 27.16 -19.20
C GLY A 545 14.54 26.30 -20.07
N VAL A 546 14.20 25.09 -19.64
CA VAL A 546 13.22 24.21 -20.32
C VAL A 546 11.96 24.13 -19.46
N ASP A 547 11.07 25.11 -19.63
CA ASP A 547 9.81 25.25 -18.92
C ASP A 547 8.61 25.00 -19.84
N ARG A 548 7.40 25.16 -19.29
CA ARG A 548 6.15 24.97 -20.06
C ARG A 548 6.09 25.85 -21.32
N ASN A 549 6.68 27.05 -21.30
CA ASN A 549 6.57 28.00 -22.39
C ASN A 549 7.61 27.73 -23.49
N SER A 550 8.78 27.21 -23.09
CA SER A 550 9.83 26.81 -24.02
C SER A 550 9.67 25.40 -24.58
N LEU A 551 8.67 24.61 -24.14
CA LEU A 551 8.35 23.32 -24.71
C LEU A 551 7.29 23.41 -25.83
N GLU A 552 7.50 22.62 -26.87
CA GLU A 552 6.51 22.32 -27.90
C GLU A 552 6.23 20.82 -27.88
N LEU A 553 4.96 20.48 -27.68
CA LEU A 553 4.46 19.12 -27.49
C LEU A 553 3.34 18.85 -28.48
N ALA A 554 3.44 17.74 -29.22
CA ALA A 554 2.38 17.31 -30.13
C ALA A 554 2.22 15.79 -30.05
N PHE A 555 1.00 15.33 -29.78
CA PHE A 555 0.62 13.93 -29.60
C PHE A 555 -0.41 13.52 -30.65
N GLY A 556 -0.08 12.49 -31.43
CA GLY A 556 -0.99 11.80 -32.34
C GLY A 556 -1.33 10.41 -31.85
N ILE A 557 -2.62 10.11 -31.74
CA ILE A 557 -3.10 8.85 -31.19
C ILE A 557 -3.82 8.07 -32.28
N ALA A 558 -3.53 6.78 -32.43
CA ALA A 558 -4.34 5.86 -33.22
C ALA A 558 -4.56 4.55 -32.45
N CYS A 559 -5.63 3.83 -32.79
CA CYS A 559 -6.04 2.63 -32.08
C CYS A 559 -6.54 1.55 -33.05
N LEU A 560 -6.12 0.31 -32.88
CA LEU A 560 -6.77 -0.86 -33.48
C LEU A 560 -7.93 -1.32 -32.58
N PRO A 561 -9.09 -1.70 -33.13
CA PRO A 561 -9.46 -1.76 -34.56
C PRO A 561 -9.99 -0.43 -35.16
N ALA A 562 -10.02 0.66 -34.39
CA ALA A 562 -10.75 1.87 -34.78
C ALA A 562 -10.16 2.61 -35.98
N ASP A 563 -8.84 2.56 -36.15
CA ASP A 563 -8.06 3.31 -37.14
C ASP A 563 -7.41 2.41 -38.21
N GLY A 564 -7.77 1.13 -38.23
CA GLY A 564 -7.21 0.11 -39.11
C GLY A 564 -7.22 -1.26 -38.45
N ASP A 565 -6.62 -2.24 -39.12
CA ASP A 565 -6.49 -3.62 -38.66
C ASP A 565 -5.04 -4.16 -38.74
N ASP A 566 -4.09 -3.37 -39.22
CA ASP A 566 -2.68 -3.76 -39.37
C ASP A 566 -1.70 -2.73 -38.77
N MET A 567 -0.41 -3.08 -38.75
CA MET A 567 0.64 -2.19 -38.22
C MET A 567 0.77 -0.89 -39.03
N GLU A 568 0.65 -0.97 -40.34
CA GLU A 568 0.90 0.14 -41.26
C GLU A 568 -0.14 1.23 -41.07
N SER A 569 -1.41 0.85 -41.07
CA SER A 569 -2.57 1.71 -40.82
C SER A 569 -2.52 2.35 -39.43
N LEU A 570 -2.11 1.61 -38.39
CA LEU A 570 -1.93 2.16 -37.03
C LEU A 570 -0.86 3.26 -37.02
N VAL A 571 0.31 2.99 -37.59
CA VAL A 571 1.43 3.94 -37.64
C VAL A 571 1.09 5.16 -38.50
N MET A 572 0.54 4.96 -39.70
CA MET A 572 0.14 6.06 -40.59
C MET A 572 -0.90 6.96 -39.93
N SER A 573 -1.90 6.38 -39.28
CA SER A 573 -2.96 7.11 -38.58
C SER A 573 -2.40 7.93 -37.41
N ALA A 574 -1.51 7.35 -36.59
CA ALA A 574 -0.90 8.05 -35.47
C ALA A 574 -0.01 9.22 -35.95
N LYS A 575 0.80 9.01 -36.99
CA LYS A 575 1.62 10.06 -37.61
C LYS A 575 0.75 11.19 -38.18
N ALA A 576 -0.32 10.86 -38.91
CA ALA A 576 -1.24 11.84 -39.47
C ALA A 576 -1.96 12.66 -38.38
N ALA A 577 -2.32 12.02 -37.27
CA ALA A 577 -2.89 12.70 -36.11
C ALA A 577 -1.87 13.64 -35.44
N LYS A 578 -0.61 13.22 -35.29
CA LYS A 578 0.46 14.05 -34.72
C LYS A 578 0.75 15.26 -35.59
N ALA A 579 0.78 15.09 -36.92
CA ALA A 579 0.96 16.20 -37.86
C ALA A 579 -0.13 17.27 -37.69
N LYS A 580 -1.39 16.85 -37.47
CA LYS A 580 -2.50 17.75 -37.16
C LYS A 580 -2.35 18.43 -35.81
N ALA A 581 -1.87 17.72 -34.78
CA ALA A 581 -1.60 18.29 -33.47
C ALA A 581 -0.53 19.39 -33.53
N LYS A 582 0.52 19.16 -34.34
CA LYS A 582 1.63 20.11 -34.56
C LYS A 582 1.19 21.39 -35.28
N SER A 583 0.33 21.28 -36.29
CA SER A 583 -0.20 22.45 -37.02
C SER A 583 -1.42 23.09 -36.36
N GLY A 584 -2.03 22.40 -35.39
CA GLY A 584 -3.32 22.72 -34.79
C GLY A 584 -3.20 23.50 -33.49
N GLN A 585 -4.35 23.87 -32.94
CA GLN A 585 -4.43 24.59 -31.65
C GLN A 585 -4.36 23.64 -30.44
N PHE A 586 -4.61 22.34 -30.65
CA PHE A 586 -4.66 21.33 -29.59
C PHE A 586 -3.45 20.41 -29.67
N PRO A 587 -2.69 20.24 -28.56
CA PRO A 587 -1.48 19.42 -28.54
C PRO A 587 -1.76 17.92 -28.62
N ILE A 588 -3.01 17.48 -28.43
CA ILE A 588 -3.41 16.07 -28.48
C ILE A 588 -4.51 15.90 -29.52
N VAL A 589 -4.26 15.02 -30.51
CA VAL A 589 -5.23 14.71 -31.57
C VAL A 589 -5.38 13.19 -31.69
N LEU A 590 -6.62 12.71 -31.64
CA LEU A 590 -6.95 11.34 -32.00
C LEU A 590 -7.15 11.24 -33.51
N SER A 591 -6.64 10.16 -34.08
CA SER A 591 -6.98 9.75 -35.43
C SER A 591 -8.49 9.57 -35.56
N ARG A 592 -8.97 9.94 -36.73
CA ARG A 592 -10.35 9.71 -37.16
C ARG A 592 -10.24 9.07 -38.52
N SER A 593 -9.98 7.77 -38.56
CA SER A 593 -10.12 7.05 -39.82
C SER A 593 -11.60 7.08 -40.19
N LYS A 594 -11.92 7.66 -41.36
CA LYS A 594 -13.29 7.59 -41.90
C LYS A 594 -13.57 6.11 -42.12
N LYS A 595 -14.61 5.56 -41.48
CA LYS A 595 -15.15 4.26 -41.91
C LYS A 595 -15.48 4.39 -43.40
N SER A 596 -14.72 3.71 -44.25
CA SER A 596 -15.20 3.44 -45.61
C SER A 596 -16.46 2.61 -45.43
N ASN A 597 -17.60 3.15 -45.86
CA ASN A 597 -18.83 2.38 -45.99
C ASN A 597 -18.66 1.26 -47.02
#